data_AF-A0A540V8A6-F1
#
_entry.id   AF-A0A540V8A6-F1
#
_cell.length_a   1.000
_cell.length_b   1.000
_cell.length_c   1.000
_cell.angle_alpha   90.00
_cell.angle_beta   90.00
_cell.angle_gamma   90.00
#
_symmetry.space_group_name_H-M   'P 1'
#
loop_
_entity.id
_entity.type
_entity.pdbx_description
1 polymer ?
#
loop_
_entity_poly.entity_id
_entity_poly.type
_entity_poly.pdbx_seq_one_letter_code
_entity_poly.pdbx_strand_id
1 'polypeptide(L)'
;MLDDFMVRAALAGLGVVLAAAPLGCFVVWRRMAFFGAATAHAAVLGVALSLALSISVFAGVLAVALLMAIVVNVLTDRGYAMDTLLGVLAHAALAFGLVAVSFIT
;
A
#
# COMPACT_ATOMS: atom_id res chain seq x y z
N MET A 1 21.29 29.45 -0.64
CA MET A 1 20.87 28.60 0.48
C MET A 1 19.79 27.69 -0.05
N LEU A 2 20.00 26.37 -0.07
CA LEU A 2 18.88 25.45 -0.30
C LEU A 2 17.97 25.58 0.91
N ASP A 3 16.71 25.95 0.70
CA ASP A 3 15.75 26.07 1.79
C ASP A 3 15.63 24.73 2.53
N ASP A 4 15.40 24.77 3.85
CA ASP A 4 15.27 23.55 4.69
C ASP A 4 14.26 22.55 4.11
N PHE A 5 13.21 23.07 3.47
CA PHE A 5 12.25 22.30 2.71
C PHE A 5 12.88 21.48 1.57
N MET A 6 13.74 22.10 0.75
CA MET A 6 14.39 21.43 -0.38
C MET A 6 15.32 20.32 0.10
N VAL A 7 16.06 20.53 1.20
CA VAL A 7 16.95 19.52 1.77
C VAL A 7 16.15 18.33 2.32
N ARG A 8 15.09 18.59 3.08
CA ARG A 8 14.22 17.53 3.64
C ARG A 8 13.48 16.77 2.55
N ALA A 9 13.00 17.45 1.52
CA ALA A 9 12.35 16.82 0.37
C ALA A 9 13.32 15.94 -0.41
N ALA A 10 14.55 16.39 -0.64
CA ALA A 10 15.59 15.60 -1.30
C ALA A 10 15.96 14.35 -0.50
N LEU A 11 16.13 14.48 0.82
CA LEU A 11 16.41 13.34 1.71
C LEU A 11 15.25 12.33 1.75
N ALA A 12 14.01 12.81 1.83
CA ALA A 12 12.83 11.96 1.79
C ALA A 12 12.72 11.21 0.45
N GLY A 13 12.92 11.92 -0.67
CA GLY A 13 12.91 11.32 -2.01
C GLY A 13 14.00 10.26 -2.19
N LEU A 14 15.23 10.54 -1.74
CA LEU A 14 16.32 9.56 -1.76
C LEU A 14 15.99 8.33 -0.90
N GLY A 15 15.45 8.52 0.30
CA GLY A 15 15.02 7.42 1.17
C GLY A 15 13.94 6.55 0.50
N VAL A 16 12.96 7.17 -0.15
CA VAL A 16 11.89 6.46 -0.88
C VAL A 16 12.46 5.68 -2.06
N VAL A 17 13.34 6.28 -2.87
CA VAL A 17 13.96 5.61 -4.02
C VAL A 17 14.78 4.40 -3.58
N LEU A 18 15.57 4.53 -2.52
CA LEU A 18 16.39 3.42 -2.01
C LEU A 18 15.55 2.24 -1.52
N ALA A 19 14.36 2.49 -0.97
CA ALA A 19 13.44 1.44 -0.56
C ALA A 19 12.64 0.86 -1.75
N ALA A 20 12.13 1.73 -2.63
CA ALA A 20 11.21 1.35 -3.71
C ALA A 20 11.92 0.70 -4.91
N ALA A 21 13.15 1.11 -5.24
CA ALA A 21 13.91 0.57 -6.35
C ALA A 21 14.17 -0.96 -6.26
N PRO A 22 14.71 -1.50 -5.14
CA PRO A 22 14.93 -2.94 -5.02
C PRO A 22 13.61 -3.73 -5.00
N LEU A 23 12.57 -3.18 -4.35
CA LEU A 23 11.23 -3.77 -4.35
C LEU A 23 10.66 -3.87 -5.78
N GLY A 24 10.85 -2.84 -6.60
CA GLY A 24 10.43 -2.82 -8.00
C GLY A 24 11.12 -3.91 -8.84
N CYS A 25 12.44 -4.06 -8.70
CA CYS A 25 13.18 -5.14 -9.38
C CYS A 25 12.64 -6.53 -9.01
N PHE A 26 12.34 -6.75 -7.73
CA PHE A 26 11.82 -8.03 -7.23
C PHE A 26 10.42 -8.35 -7.76
N VAL A 27 9.57 -7.31 -7.85
CA VAL A 27 8.20 -7.40 -8.38
C VAL A 27 8.22 -7.80 -9.86
N VAL A 28 9.12 -7.22 -10.66
CA VAL A 28 9.29 -7.55 -12.08
C VAL A 28 9.79 -8.98 -12.26
N TRP A 29 10.81 -9.40 -11.51
CA TRP A 29 11.36 -10.77 -11.59
C TRP A 29 10.34 -11.85 -11.25
N ARG A 30 9.44 -11.59 -10.30
CA ARG A 30 8.36 -12.51 -9.94
C ARG A 30 7.11 -12.40 -10.82
N ARG A 31 7.12 -11.56 -11.86
CA ARG A 31 5.96 -11.29 -12.73
C ARG A 31 4.71 -10.82 -11.96
N MET A 32 4.86 -10.13 -10.83
CA MET A 32 3.73 -9.66 -10.01
C MET A 32 3.33 -8.23 -10.39
N ALA A 33 2.90 -8.00 -11.63
CA ALA A 33 2.71 -6.64 -12.17
C ALA A 33 1.73 -5.77 -11.35
N PHE A 34 0.75 -6.38 -10.69
CA PHE A 34 -0.27 -5.68 -9.88
C PHE A 34 0.13 -5.44 -8.42
N PHE A 35 1.28 -5.94 -7.95
CA PHE A 35 1.63 -5.89 -6.53
C PHE A 35 1.77 -4.45 -6.02
N GLY A 36 2.43 -3.60 -6.80
CA GLY A 36 2.62 -2.18 -6.46
C GLY A 36 1.32 -1.38 -6.43
N ALA A 37 0.39 -1.66 -7.35
CA ALA A 37 -0.94 -1.05 -7.32
C ALA A 37 -1.71 -1.52 -6.09
N ALA A 38 -1.74 -2.82 -5.82
CA ALA A 38 -2.46 -3.39 -4.68
C ALA A 38 -1.97 -2.86 -3.32
N THR A 39 -0.64 -2.72 -3.14
CA THR A 39 -0.07 -2.16 -1.90
C THR A 39 -0.38 -0.68 -1.73
N ALA A 40 -0.38 0.11 -2.81
CA ALA A 40 -0.77 1.52 -2.75
C ALA A 40 -2.24 1.68 -2.31
N HIS A 41 -3.15 0.87 -2.85
CA HIS A 41 -4.58 0.90 -2.49
C HIS A 41 -4.82 0.43 -1.05
N ALA A 42 -4.10 -0.61 -0.60
CA ALA A 42 -4.13 -1.05 0.80
C ALA A 42 -3.62 0.04 1.76
N ALA A 43 -2.60 0.81 1.37
CA ALA A 43 -2.13 1.93 2.17
C ALA A 43 -3.17 3.05 2.28
N VAL A 44 -3.86 3.40 1.18
CA VAL A 44 -4.95 4.39 1.21
C VAL A 44 -6.08 3.95 2.15
N LEU A 45 -6.51 2.69 2.08
CA LEU A 45 -7.50 2.12 2.99
C LEU A 45 -7.03 2.21 4.46
N GLY A 46 -5.76 1.88 4.73
CA GLY A 46 -5.18 1.96 6.07
C GLY A 46 -5.13 3.39 6.61
N VAL A 47 -4.80 4.38 5.77
CA VAL A 47 -4.87 5.80 6.15
C VAL A 47 -6.30 6.18 6.51
N ALA A 48 -7.28 5.84 5.67
CA ALA A 48 -8.70 6.14 5.91
C ALA A 48 -9.21 5.55 7.22
N LEU A 49 -8.95 4.25 7.47
CA LEU A 49 -9.32 3.59 8.71
C LEU A 49 -8.63 4.22 9.93
N SER A 50 -7.35 4.55 9.83
CA SER A 50 -6.62 5.17 10.93
C SER A 50 -7.20 6.53 11.33
N LEU A 51 -7.60 7.33 10.34
CA LEU A 51 -8.25 8.61 10.58
C LEU A 51 -9.64 8.42 11.19
N ALA A 52 -10.43 7.45 10.71
CA ALA A 52 -11.75 7.14 11.26
C ALA A 52 -11.69 6.67 12.72
N LEU A 53 -10.70 5.82 13.05
CA LEU A 53 -10.53 5.25 14.38
C LEU A 53 -9.72 6.14 15.33
N SER A 54 -9.21 7.30 14.86
CA SER A 54 -8.31 8.19 15.61
C SER A 54 -7.06 7.47 16.16
N ILE A 55 -6.53 6.51 15.40
CA ILE A 55 -5.30 5.75 15.71
C ILE A 55 -4.13 6.35 14.90
N SER A 56 -2.89 5.97 15.24
CA SER A 56 -1.71 6.39 14.48
C SER A 56 -1.73 5.86 13.03
N VAL A 57 -1.52 6.77 12.07
CA VAL A 57 -1.56 6.46 10.63
C VAL A 57 -0.61 5.32 10.27
N PHE A 58 0.58 5.31 10.90
CA PHE A 58 1.55 4.24 10.71
C PHE A 58 1.00 2.87 11.12
N ALA A 59 0.33 2.77 12.27
CA ALA A 59 -0.23 1.50 12.75
C ALA A 59 -1.39 1.03 11.86
N GLY A 60 -2.28 1.95 11.43
CA GLY A 60 -3.38 1.61 10.53
C GLY A 60 -2.91 1.12 9.16
N VAL A 61 -1.97 1.83 8.54
CA VAL A 61 -1.36 1.43 7.27
C VAL A 61 -0.63 0.09 7.39
N LEU A 62 0.17 -0.09 8.46
CA LEU A 62 0.88 -1.34 8.70
C LEU A 62 -0.08 -2.52 8.88
N ALA A 63 -1.15 -2.34 9.66
CA ALA A 63 -2.14 -3.39 9.90
C ALA A 63 -2.86 -3.80 8.60
N VAL A 64 -3.31 -2.84 7.80
CA VAL A 64 -3.99 -3.12 6.52
C VAL A 64 -3.04 -3.73 5.50
N ALA A 65 -1.78 -3.26 5.43
CA ALA A 65 -0.78 -3.85 4.55
C ALA A 65 -0.44 -5.30 4.92
N LEU A 66 -0.31 -5.62 6.21
CA LEU A 66 -0.12 -6.98 6.70
C LEU A 66 -1.32 -7.86 6.38
N LEU A 67 -2.53 -7.37 6.62
CA LEU A 67 -3.77 -8.10 6.33
C LEU A 67 -3.87 -8.42 4.82
N MET A 68 -3.56 -7.44 3.97
CA MET A 68 -3.50 -7.62 2.52
C MET A 68 -2.46 -8.68 2.12
N ALA A 69 -1.25 -8.63 2.70
CA ALA A 69 -0.20 -9.61 2.42
C ALA A 69 -0.62 -11.03 2.84
N ILE A 70 -1.27 -11.19 3.99
CA ILE A 70 -1.79 -12.49 4.47
C ILE A 70 -2.87 -13.02 3.54
N VAL A 71 -3.85 -12.19 3.17
CA VAL A 71 -4.93 -12.56 2.26
C VAL A 71 -4.35 -13.02 0.92
N VAL A 72 -3.46 -12.23 0.33
CA VAL A 72 -2.79 -12.56 -0.92
C VAL A 72 -2.01 -13.88 -0.82
N ASN A 73 -1.26 -14.09 0.27
CA ASN A 73 -0.47 -15.31 0.47
C ASN A 73 -1.35 -16.56 0.57
N VAL A 74 -2.40 -16.53 1.40
CA VAL A 74 -3.34 -17.66 1.59
C VAL A 74 -4.06 -18.01 0.30
N LEU A 75 -4.42 -16.99 -0.48
CA LEU A 75 -5.20 -17.17 -1.71
C LEU A 75 -4.30 -17.61 -2.88
N THR A 76 -3.04 -17.18 -2.91
CA THR A 76 -2.05 -17.67 -3.87
C THR A 76 -1.73 -19.16 -3.64
N ASP A 77 -1.66 -19.60 -2.39
CA ASP A 77 -1.41 -21.02 -2.04
C ASP A 77 -2.54 -21.96 -2.51
N ARG A 78 -3.73 -21.42 -2.76
CA ARG A 78 -4.87 -22.16 -3.33
C ARG A 78 -4.85 -22.28 -4.85
N GLY A 79 -3.79 -21.84 -5.53
CA GLY A 79 -3.59 -21.99 -6.97
C GLY A 79 -4.31 -20.94 -7.83
N TYR A 80 -4.83 -19.87 -7.24
CA TYR A 80 -5.42 -18.76 -7.98
C TYR A 80 -4.34 -17.90 -8.65
N ALA A 81 -4.66 -17.34 -9.81
CA ALA A 81 -3.76 -16.45 -10.52
C ALA A 81 -3.47 -15.18 -9.69
N MET A 82 -2.20 -14.99 -9.32
CA MET A 82 -1.73 -13.86 -8.51
C MET A 82 -2.20 -12.50 -9.05
N ASP A 83 -2.17 -12.31 -10.38
CA ASP A 83 -2.51 -11.03 -10.99
C ASP A 83 -4.00 -10.69 -10.88
N THR A 84 -4.90 -11.68 -10.96
CA THR A 84 -6.35 -11.44 -10.83
C THR A 84 -6.72 -11.16 -9.38
N LEU A 85 -6.11 -11.87 -8.44
CA LEU A 85 -6.30 -11.64 -7.01
C LEU A 85 -5.83 -10.24 -6.59
N LEU A 86 -4.63 -9.83 -7.03
CA LEU A 86 -4.11 -8.50 -6.73
C LEU A 86 -5.02 -7.40 -7.30
N GLY A 87 -5.53 -7.57 -8.53
CA GLY A 87 -6.45 -6.61 -9.14
C GLY A 87 -7.79 -6.48 -8.41
N VAL A 88 -8.43 -7.60 -8.06
CA VAL A 88 -9.72 -7.60 -7.35
C VAL A 88 -9.57 -7.01 -5.94
N LEU A 89 -8.53 -7.43 -5.21
CA LEU A 89 -8.29 -6.93 -3.86
C LEU A 89 -7.92 -5.44 -3.86
N ALA A 90 -7.22 -4.93 -4.88
CA ALA A 90 -6.92 -3.50 -5.00
C ALA A 90 -8.20 -2.65 -5.14
N HIS A 91 -9.12 -3.06 -6.00
CA HIS A 91 -10.40 -2.35 -6.17
C HIS A 91 -11.31 -2.50 -4.94
N ALA A 92 -11.33 -3.67 -4.29
CA ALA A 92 -12.04 -3.84 -3.03
C ALA A 92 -11.49 -2.91 -1.94
N ALA A 93 -10.16 -2.81 -1.81
CA ALA A 93 -9.51 -1.92 -0.85
C ALA A 93 -9.86 -0.44 -1.13
N LEU A 94 -9.91 -0.03 -2.40
CA LEU A 94 -10.35 1.33 -2.77
C LEU A 94 -11.80 1.61 -2.32
N ALA A 95 -12.70 0.67 -2.61
CA ALA A 95 -14.12 0.81 -2.27
C ALA A 95 -14.31 0.93 -0.75
N PHE A 96 -13.67 0.05 0.04
CA PHE A 96 -13.68 0.16 1.49
C PHE A 96 -13.04 1.46 1.98
N GLY A 97 -11.97 1.93 1.34
CA GLY A 97 -11.29 3.17 1.71
C GLY A 97 -12.20 4.39 1.52
N LEU A 98 -12.90 4.46 0.39
CA LEU A 98 -13.91 5.49 0.11
C LEU A 98 -15.06 5.46 1.12
N VAL A 99 -15.56 4.27 1.46
CA VAL A 99 -16.59 4.10 2.48
C VAL A 99 -16.10 4.59 3.85
N ALA A 100 -14.88 4.23 4.24
CA ALA A 100 -14.30 4.69 5.50
C ALA A 100 -14.14 6.23 5.56
N VAL A 101 -13.69 6.86 4.46
CA VAL A 101 -13.61 8.33 4.36
C VAL A 101 -14.99 8.96 4.49
N SER A 102 -16.03 8.36 3.90
CA SER A 102 -17.42 8.85 4.00
C SER A 102 -17.98 8.84 5.43
N PHE A 103 -17.42 8.08 6.36
CA PHE A 103 -17.82 8.12 7.78
C PHE A 103 -17.08 9.20 8.59
N ILE A 104 -16.04 9.82 8.02
CA ILE A 104 -15.25 10.89 8.66
C ILE A 104 -15.80 12.27 8.30
N THR A 105 -16.36 12.42 7.09
CA THR A 105 -17.03 13.64 6.59
C THR A 105 -18.50 13.66 6.93
#